data_AF-A0A3R9KZ28-F1
#
_entry.id   AF-A0A3R9KZ28-F1
#
_cell.length_a   1.000
_cell.length_b   1.000
_cell.length_c   1.000
_cell.angle_alpha   90.00
_cell.angle_beta   90.00
_cell.angle_gamma   90.00
#
_symmetry.space_group_name_H-M   'P 1'
#
loop_
_entity.id
_entity.type
_entity.pdbx_description
1 polymer ?
#
loop_
_entity_poly.entity_id
_entity_poly.type
_entity_poly.pdbx_seq_one_letter_code
_entity_poly.pdbx_strand_id
1 'polypeptide(L)'
;MKKTININWGEKISEVSKKIKEFKITSFYMLSTDLYKIDNKKLTHIITNKFENHPATIMILIGTKDNQLIAKKNKFWNIPSEIHHLKDAIDKKTNDYLDLYFIKLEKEKQKWLYSTESNQFIKFVFTPLIEFGKESKIYLYFVTLTVYQNGSIVIDLFEDLRDSFYDVDFQHPYTKTIAKLFPDFKKRNKSYSLDSSQQLDDILNYIKKELSSISGGIQLSERVFTLHFITNMKDMNKLEFFKKDKLYT
;
A
#
# COMPACT_ATOMS: atom_id res chain seq x y z
N MET A 1 -23.75 -28.88 37.52
CA MET A 1 -22.78 -29.00 36.41
C MET A 1 -22.80 -27.72 35.59
N LYS A 2 -21.69 -26.96 35.52
CA LYS A 2 -21.58 -25.85 34.56
C LYS A 2 -21.55 -26.46 33.16
N LYS A 3 -22.54 -26.16 32.32
CA LYS A 3 -22.52 -26.54 30.90
C LYS A 3 -21.26 -25.97 30.27
N THR A 4 -20.35 -26.82 29.82
CA THR A 4 -19.23 -26.43 28.97
C THR A 4 -19.83 -25.94 27.65
N ILE A 5 -19.88 -24.63 27.47
CA ILE A 5 -20.25 -24.05 26.18
C ILE A 5 -19.06 -24.33 25.26
N ASN A 6 -19.23 -25.30 24.36
CA ASN A 6 -18.21 -25.59 23.36
C ASN A 6 -18.27 -24.48 22.30
N ILE A 7 -17.50 -23.40 22.51
CA ILE A 7 -17.45 -22.27 21.58
C ILE A 7 -16.61 -22.69 20.38
N ASN A 8 -17.22 -22.71 19.19
CA ASN A 8 -16.47 -22.86 17.94
C ASN A 8 -15.72 -21.55 17.65
N TRP A 9 -14.47 -21.49 18.11
CA TRP A 9 -13.63 -20.29 17.96
C TRP A 9 -13.42 -19.90 16.50
N GLY A 10 -13.32 -20.88 15.58
CA GLY A 10 -13.13 -20.59 14.15
C GLY A 10 -14.29 -19.80 13.54
N GLU A 11 -15.53 -20.18 13.84
CA GLU A 11 -16.71 -19.43 13.38
C GLU A 11 -16.79 -18.05 14.02
N LYS A 12 -16.56 -17.97 15.34
CA LYS A 12 -16.60 -16.71 16.10
C LYS A 12 -15.53 -15.71 15.63
N ILE A 13 -14.31 -16.18 15.36
CA ILE A 13 -13.22 -15.36 14.81
C ILE A 13 -13.61 -14.85 13.42
N SER A 14 -14.07 -15.73 12.53
CA SER A 14 -14.53 -15.33 11.20
C SER A 14 -15.65 -14.27 11.24
N GLU A 15 -16.59 -14.37 12.18
CA GLU A 15 -17.64 -13.36 12.37
C GLU A 15 -17.09 -12.01 12.87
N VAL A 16 -16.11 -12.04 13.79
CA VAL A 16 -15.48 -10.83 14.32
C VAL A 16 -14.56 -10.18 13.29
N SER A 17 -13.77 -10.95 12.56
CA SER A 17 -12.87 -10.47 11.50
C SER A 17 -13.59 -9.63 10.46
N LYS A 18 -14.79 -10.06 10.04
CA LYS A 18 -15.64 -9.29 9.10
C LYS A 18 -16.05 -7.92 9.61
N LYS A 19 -15.96 -7.68 10.93
CA LYS A 19 -16.29 -6.39 11.56
C LYS A 19 -15.06 -5.49 11.66
N ILE A 20 -13.84 -6.00 11.51
CA ILE A 20 -12.61 -5.21 11.59
C ILE A 20 -12.48 -4.35 10.33
N LYS A 21 -12.25 -3.05 10.52
CA LYS A 21 -11.95 -2.11 9.43
C LYS A 21 -10.51 -1.64 9.57
N GLU A 22 -9.62 -2.32 8.87
CA GLU A 22 -8.18 -2.12 9.01
C GLU A 22 -7.49 -1.74 7.70
N PHE A 23 -6.42 -0.95 7.84
CA PHE A 23 -5.39 -0.77 6.83
C PHE A 23 -4.05 -1.18 7.41
N LYS A 24 -3.23 -1.80 6.58
CA LYS A 24 -1.85 -2.12 6.94
C LYS A 24 -0.90 -1.37 6.02
N ILE A 25 0.14 -0.79 6.60
CA ILE A 25 1.23 -0.16 5.87
C ILE A 25 2.50 -0.90 6.26
N THR A 26 3.17 -1.48 5.27
CA THR A 26 4.51 -2.04 5.44
C THR A 26 5.51 -1.12 4.74
N SER A 27 6.32 -0.43 5.53
CA SER A 27 7.34 0.51 5.05
C SER A 27 8.70 -0.17 4.98
N PHE A 28 9.36 -0.05 3.84
CA PHE A 28 10.72 -0.49 3.57
C PHE A 28 11.61 0.74 3.43
N TYR A 29 12.40 1.03 4.46
CA TYR A 29 13.40 2.08 4.43
C TYR A 29 14.63 1.59 3.68
N MET A 30 14.94 2.24 2.57
CA MET A 30 16.10 1.90 1.74
C MET A 30 17.31 2.68 2.24
N LEU A 31 18.28 1.96 2.80
CA LEU A 31 19.47 2.53 3.43
C LEU A 31 20.71 2.12 2.64
N SER A 32 21.66 3.03 2.47
CA SER A 32 22.97 2.69 1.93
C SER A 32 24.01 3.65 2.46
N THR A 33 25.19 3.13 2.77
CA THR A 33 26.36 3.95 3.05
C THR A 33 26.89 4.65 1.80
N ASP A 34 26.39 4.38 0.60
CA ASP A 34 26.83 5.09 -0.60
C ASP A 34 25.88 6.23 -1.01
N LEU A 35 24.65 6.25 -0.49
CA LEU A 35 23.68 7.30 -0.79
C LEU A 35 24.15 8.69 -0.32
N TYR A 36 24.88 8.78 0.80
CA TYR A 36 25.39 10.07 1.30
C TYR A 36 26.39 10.73 0.34
N LYS A 37 27.01 9.95 -0.56
CA LYS A 37 27.99 10.44 -1.54
C LYS A 37 27.32 11.15 -2.71
N ILE A 38 26.00 11.03 -2.84
CA ILE A 38 25.21 11.62 -3.91
C ILE A 38 24.49 12.84 -3.33
N ASP A 39 24.63 14.00 -3.97
CA ASP A 39 23.84 15.17 -3.63
C ASP A 39 22.33 14.84 -3.67
N ASN A 40 21.58 15.23 -2.64
CA ASN A 40 20.17 14.85 -2.50
C ASN A 40 19.28 15.38 -3.63
N LYS A 41 19.58 16.57 -4.17
CA LYS A 41 18.83 17.11 -5.32
C LYS A 41 19.11 16.28 -6.56
N LYS A 42 20.37 15.90 -6.79
CA LYS A 42 20.77 14.99 -7.86
C LYS A 42 20.12 13.61 -7.71
N LEU A 43 20.12 13.03 -6.51
CA LEU A 43 19.46 11.76 -6.20
C LEU A 43 17.97 11.81 -6.52
N THR A 44 17.28 12.85 -6.01
CA THR A 44 15.85 13.06 -6.26
C THR A 44 15.57 13.19 -7.76
N HIS A 45 16.41 13.91 -8.51
CA HIS A 45 16.28 14.05 -9.96
C HIS A 45 16.46 12.71 -10.70
N ILE A 46 17.48 11.92 -10.36
CA ILE A 46 17.72 10.60 -10.96
C ILE A 46 16.51 9.68 -10.75
N ILE A 47 16.00 9.61 -9.52
CA ILE A 47 14.84 8.77 -9.20
C ILE A 47 13.59 9.29 -9.92
N THR A 48 13.36 10.60 -9.93
CA THR A 48 12.21 11.20 -10.62
C THR A 48 12.20 10.85 -12.10
N ASN A 49 13.33 11.00 -12.80
CA ASN A 49 13.43 10.67 -14.22
C ASN A 49 13.12 9.19 -14.51
N LYS A 50 13.46 8.27 -13.59
CA LYS A 50 13.16 6.84 -13.73
C LYS A 50 11.68 6.52 -13.57
N PHE A 51 10.99 7.17 -12.63
CA PHE A 51 9.66 6.74 -12.19
C PHE A 51 8.50 7.67 -12.59
N GLU A 52 8.73 8.95 -12.88
CA GLU A 52 7.66 9.90 -13.17
C GLU A 52 6.82 9.48 -14.38
N ASN A 53 7.48 9.07 -15.46
CA ASN A 53 6.84 8.64 -16.70
C ASN A 53 6.72 7.11 -16.83
N HIS A 54 7.06 6.38 -15.76
CA HIS A 54 6.96 4.93 -15.79
C HIS A 54 5.50 4.52 -16.02
N PRO A 55 5.21 3.56 -16.92
CA PRO A 55 3.83 3.22 -17.28
C PRO A 55 2.94 2.86 -16.09
N ALA A 56 3.51 2.25 -15.06
CA ALA A 56 2.82 1.83 -13.84
C ALA A 56 2.56 2.97 -12.84
N THR A 57 3.15 4.16 -13.01
CA THR A 57 2.93 5.30 -12.12
C THR A 57 1.57 5.92 -12.43
N ILE A 58 0.61 5.76 -11.52
CA ILE A 58 -0.77 6.26 -11.68
C ILE A 58 -1.00 7.58 -10.95
N MET A 59 -0.11 7.95 -10.02
CA MET A 59 -0.14 9.26 -9.38
C MET A 59 1.27 9.68 -8.96
N ILE A 60 1.54 10.97 -9.07
CA ILE A 60 2.72 11.63 -8.49
C ILE A 60 2.24 12.67 -7.50
N LEU A 61 2.87 12.70 -6.33
CA LEU A 61 2.64 13.69 -5.29
C LEU A 61 3.95 14.43 -4.99
N ILE A 62 3.87 15.75 -4.88
CA ILE A 62 5.00 16.60 -4.54
C ILE A 62 4.62 17.43 -3.31
N GLY A 63 5.30 17.18 -2.20
CA GLY A 63 5.24 18.03 -1.01
C GLY A 63 6.27 19.16 -1.12
N THR A 64 5.81 20.41 -1.04
CA THR A 64 6.67 21.59 -1.14
C THR A 64 7.09 22.11 0.24
N LYS A 65 8.09 23.01 0.29
CA LYS A 65 8.50 23.70 1.53
C LYS A 65 7.36 24.47 2.20
N ASP A 66 6.39 24.94 1.42
CA ASP A 66 5.29 25.77 1.90
C ASP A 66 4.10 24.92 2.34
N ASN A 67 4.33 23.64 2.66
CA ASN A 67 3.33 22.63 3.02
C ASN A 67 2.21 22.46 1.97
N GLN A 68 2.48 22.81 0.71
CA GLN A 68 1.56 22.56 -0.39
C GLN A 68 1.77 21.14 -0.90
N LEU A 69 0.67 20.49 -1.28
CA LEU A 69 0.68 19.17 -1.91
C LEU A 69 0.19 19.32 -3.35
N ILE A 70 1.08 19.07 -4.31
CA ILE A 70 0.74 19.02 -5.72
C ILE A 70 0.47 17.55 -6.08
N ALA A 71 -0.69 17.27 -6.66
CA ALA A 71 -1.08 15.92 -7.07
C ALA A 71 -1.34 15.86 -8.57
N LYS A 72 -0.69 14.92 -9.25
CA LYS A 72 -0.89 14.65 -10.68
C LYS A 72 -1.32 13.20 -10.84
N LYS A 73 -2.57 12.99 -11.28
CA LYS A 73 -3.10 11.66 -11.63
C LYS A 73 -2.78 11.34 -13.08
N ASN A 74 -2.37 10.10 -13.33
CA ASN A 74 -2.17 9.55 -14.67
C ASN A 74 -3.32 8.59 -15.01
N LYS A 75 -3.40 8.18 -16.29
CA LYS A 75 -4.40 7.20 -16.74
C LYS A 75 -4.19 5.85 -16.08
N PHE A 76 -5.28 5.22 -15.65
CA PHE A 76 -5.27 3.85 -15.16
C PHE A 76 -5.00 2.84 -16.27
N TRP A 77 -4.57 1.65 -15.86
CA TRP A 77 -4.24 0.55 -16.75
C TRP A 77 -5.50 -0.10 -17.32
N ASN A 78 -5.35 -0.68 -18.51
CA ASN A 78 -6.39 -1.47 -19.14
C ASN A 78 -6.57 -2.79 -18.38
N ILE A 79 -7.82 -3.16 -18.10
CA ILE A 79 -8.13 -4.45 -17.51
C ILE A 79 -8.44 -5.48 -18.61
N PRO A 80 -8.25 -6.80 -18.39
CA PRO A 80 -8.56 -7.83 -19.37
C PRO A 80 -10.05 -7.85 -19.72
N SER A 81 -10.36 -8.22 -20.97
CA SER A 81 -11.72 -8.26 -21.50
C SER A 81 -12.68 -9.13 -20.67
N GLU A 82 -12.17 -10.19 -20.08
CA GLU A 82 -12.88 -11.19 -19.27
C GLU A 82 -13.56 -10.56 -18.05
N ILE A 83 -13.00 -9.47 -17.53
CA ILE A 83 -13.48 -8.77 -16.34
C ILE A 83 -13.82 -7.30 -16.62
N HIS A 84 -13.99 -6.92 -17.88
CA HIS A 84 -14.36 -5.55 -18.28
C HIS A 84 -15.60 -5.01 -17.54
N HIS A 85 -16.54 -5.89 -17.19
CA HIS A 85 -17.74 -5.53 -16.41
C HIS A 85 -17.43 -4.97 -15.01
N LEU A 86 -16.23 -5.22 -14.46
CA LEU A 86 -15.78 -4.68 -13.17
C LEU A 86 -14.98 -3.38 -13.31
N LYS A 87 -14.72 -2.89 -14.54
CA LYS A 87 -13.85 -1.74 -14.79
C LYS A 87 -14.22 -0.52 -13.96
N ASP A 88 -15.48 -0.12 -14.02
CA ASP A 88 -15.95 1.11 -13.38
C ASP A 88 -15.87 1.00 -11.86
N ALA A 89 -16.13 -0.19 -11.31
CA ALA A 89 -16.02 -0.45 -9.88
C ALA A 89 -14.56 -0.36 -9.41
N ILE A 90 -13.62 -0.93 -10.18
CA ILE A 90 -12.19 -0.85 -9.92
C ILE A 90 -11.71 0.61 -10.01
N ASP A 91 -11.97 1.29 -11.11
CA ASP A 91 -11.53 2.67 -11.34
C ASP A 91 -12.07 3.63 -10.27
N LYS A 92 -13.34 3.47 -9.90
CA LYS A 92 -13.95 4.24 -8.81
C LYS A 92 -13.25 3.97 -7.49
N LYS A 93 -13.10 2.69 -7.10
CA LYS A 93 -12.47 2.32 -5.83
C LYS A 93 -11.01 2.77 -5.77
N THR A 94 -10.26 2.63 -6.86
CA THR A 94 -8.89 3.14 -6.97
C THR A 94 -8.86 4.66 -6.80
N ASN A 95 -9.72 5.42 -7.49
CA ASN A 95 -9.78 6.87 -7.33
C ASN A 95 -10.12 7.31 -5.90
N ASP A 96 -11.11 6.68 -5.28
CA ASP A 96 -11.51 6.99 -3.91
C ASP A 96 -10.31 6.81 -2.94
N TYR A 97 -9.46 5.81 -3.18
CA TYR A 97 -8.31 5.50 -2.33
C TYR A 97 -7.14 6.44 -2.62
N LEU A 98 -6.94 6.81 -3.88
CA LEU A 98 -6.01 7.86 -4.27
C LEU A 98 -6.34 9.19 -3.57
N ASP A 99 -7.61 9.58 -3.57
CA ASP A 99 -8.05 10.82 -2.94
C ASP A 99 -7.95 10.75 -1.42
N LEU A 100 -8.31 9.62 -0.82
CA LEU A 100 -8.28 9.45 0.63
C LEU A 100 -6.86 9.29 1.18
N TYR A 101 -6.12 8.25 0.77
CA TYR A 101 -4.86 7.87 1.41
C TYR A 101 -3.66 8.66 0.91
N PHE A 102 -3.67 9.06 -0.36
CA PHE A 102 -2.50 9.67 -0.97
C PHE A 102 -2.63 11.19 -1.07
N ILE A 103 -3.82 11.74 -1.33
CA ILE A 103 -4.02 13.18 -1.35
C ILE A 103 -4.38 13.71 0.05
N LYS A 104 -5.51 13.26 0.63
CA LYS A 104 -6.02 13.82 1.87
C LYS A 104 -5.10 13.53 3.06
N LEU A 105 -4.73 12.27 3.30
CA LEU A 105 -3.86 11.93 4.44
C LEU A 105 -2.47 12.55 4.34
N GLU A 106 -1.82 12.53 3.17
CA GLU A 106 -0.52 13.19 3.01
C GLU A 106 -0.64 14.70 3.22
N LYS A 107 -1.71 15.34 2.72
CA LYS A 107 -1.95 16.77 2.97
C LYS A 107 -2.09 17.08 4.45
N GLU A 108 -2.84 16.26 5.19
CA GLU A 108 -2.94 16.44 6.65
C GLU A 108 -1.60 16.20 7.34
N LYS A 109 -0.86 15.15 6.97
CA LYS A 109 0.50 14.89 7.48
C LYS A 109 1.43 16.07 7.25
N GLN A 110 1.40 16.69 6.06
CA GLN A 110 2.22 17.87 5.77
C GLN A 110 1.90 19.07 6.67
N LYS A 111 0.66 19.23 7.13
CA LYS A 111 0.33 20.29 8.11
C LYS A 111 1.00 20.08 9.46
N TRP A 112 1.18 18.83 9.90
CA TRP A 112 1.76 18.51 11.21
C TRP A 112 3.28 18.59 11.23
N LEU A 113 3.92 18.43 10.07
CA LEU A 113 5.37 18.38 9.92
C LEU A 113 6.02 19.79 9.80
N TYR A 114 5.53 20.79 10.53
CA TYR A 114 5.95 22.19 10.42
C TYR A 114 7.47 22.43 10.17
N SER A 115 7.77 23.17 9.10
CA SER A 115 8.93 24.05 8.88
C SER A 115 10.36 23.48 8.80
N THR A 116 10.58 22.27 8.29
CA THR A 116 11.94 21.84 7.91
C THR A 116 12.01 21.46 6.44
N GLU A 117 13.06 21.89 5.73
CA GLU A 117 13.33 21.49 4.34
C GLU A 117 13.31 19.95 4.15
N SER A 118 13.53 19.19 5.24
CA SER A 118 13.46 17.73 5.28
C SER A 118 12.09 17.11 4.99
N ASN A 119 11.01 17.89 4.95
CA ASN A 119 9.66 17.38 4.69
C ASN A 119 9.20 17.53 3.23
N GLN A 120 10.01 18.15 2.38
CA GLN A 120 9.80 18.10 0.94
C GLN A 120 10.01 16.67 0.43
N PHE A 121 9.12 16.21 -0.44
CA PHE A 121 9.21 14.87 -1.00
C PHE A 121 8.59 14.79 -2.39
N ILE A 122 8.99 13.76 -3.13
CA ILE A 122 8.27 13.28 -4.30
C ILE A 122 7.84 11.84 -4.02
N LYS A 123 6.55 11.56 -4.17
CA LYS A 123 5.98 10.22 -4.03
C LYS A 123 5.38 9.75 -5.35
N PHE A 124 5.77 8.56 -5.77
CA PHE A 124 5.21 7.84 -6.91
C PHE A 124 4.27 6.76 -6.38
N VAL A 125 3.00 6.81 -6.79
CA VAL A 125 2.02 5.78 -6.48
C VAL A 125 1.88 4.89 -7.72
N PHE A 126 2.18 3.61 -7.56
CA PHE A 126 2.08 2.63 -8.62
C PHE A 126 0.67 2.05 -8.70
N THR A 127 0.31 1.56 -9.88
CA THR A 127 -0.95 0.87 -10.12
C THR A 127 -1.06 -0.33 -9.17
N PRO A 128 -2.22 -0.55 -8.52
CA PRO A 128 -2.33 -1.53 -7.44
C PRO A 128 -2.35 -2.96 -7.97
N LEU A 129 -1.93 -3.92 -7.14
CA LEU A 129 -2.43 -5.30 -7.27
C LEU A 129 -3.90 -5.30 -6.85
N ILE A 130 -4.73 -6.01 -7.61
CA ILE A 130 -6.15 -6.13 -7.33
C ILE A 130 -6.47 -7.58 -7.03
N GLU A 131 -7.10 -7.84 -5.89
CA GLU A 131 -7.67 -9.15 -5.59
C GLU A 131 -9.20 -9.08 -5.57
N PHE A 132 -9.83 -10.08 -6.16
CA PHE A 132 -11.28 -10.24 -6.09
C PHE A 132 -11.62 -11.30 -5.06
N GLY A 133 -12.41 -10.93 -4.06
CA GLY A 133 -13.01 -11.86 -3.12
C GLY A 133 -14.35 -12.40 -3.59
N LYS A 134 -14.93 -13.27 -2.76
CA LYS A 134 -16.35 -13.65 -2.88
C LYS A 134 -17.25 -12.40 -2.79
N GLU A 135 -18.45 -12.47 -3.38
CA GLU A 135 -19.45 -11.39 -3.38
C GLU A 135 -18.94 -10.09 -4.06
N SER A 136 -18.07 -10.21 -5.06
CA SER A 136 -17.54 -9.08 -5.84
C SER A 136 -16.76 -8.06 -5.00
N LYS A 137 -16.18 -8.47 -3.86
CA LYS A 137 -15.28 -7.62 -3.08
C LYS A 137 -13.97 -7.39 -3.84
N ILE A 138 -13.51 -6.15 -3.87
CA ILE A 138 -12.29 -5.73 -4.57
C ILE A 138 -11.29 -5.29 -3.51
N TYR A 139 -10.15 -5.94 -3.36
CA TYR A 139 -9.08 -5.54 -2.45
C TYR A 139 -7.96 -4.89 -3.27
N LEU A 140 -7.42 -3.77 -2.79
CA LEU A 140 -6.38 -3.01 -3.48
C LEU A 140 -5.12 -2.98 -2.62
N TYR A 141 -4.00 -3.29 -3.25
CA TYR A 141 -2.67 -3.26 -2.64
C TYR A 141 -1.79 -2.31 -3.44
N PHE A 142 -1.50 -1.15 -2.87
CA PHE A 142 -0.69 -0.13 -3.54
C PHE A 142 0.75 -0.22 -3.08
N VAL A 143 1.67 -0.19 -4.03
CA VAL A 143 3.09 0.09 -3.75
C VAL A 143 3.34 1.56 -4.04
N THR A 144 4.09 2.23 -3.18
CA THR A 144 4.55 3.60 -3.41
C THR A 144 6.03 3.73 -3.18
N LEU A 145 6.67 4.66 -3.90
CA LEU A 145 8.06 5.06 -3.68
C LEU A 145 8.08 6.53 -3.29
N THR A 146 8.65 6.85 -2.14
CA THR A 146 8.83 8.23 -1.66
C THR A 146 10.31 8.55 -1.55
N VAL A 147 10.72 9.67 -2.12
CA VAL A 147 12.06 10.26 -1.94
C VAL A 147 11.90 11.61 -1.26
N TYR A 148 12.53 11.75 -0.10
CA TYR A 148 12.57 13.00 0.65
C TYR A 148 13.81 13.81 0.24
N GLN A 149 13.72 15.15 0.30
CA GLN A 149 14.86 16.02 -0.03
C GLN A 149 16.06 15.86 0.91
N ASN A 150 15.88 15.22 2.07
CA ASN A 150 16.98 14.82 2.94
C ASN A 150 17.71 13.55 2.47
N GLY A 151 17.33 12.96 1.33
CA GLY A 151 17.92 11.75 0.77
C GLY A 151 17.28 10.44 1.24
N SER A 152 16.30 10.50 2.15
CA SER A 152 15.60 9.30 2.61
C SER A 152 14.73 8.71 1.51
N ILE A 153 14.79 7.39 1.34
CA ILE A 153 14.01 6.66 0.35
C ILE A 153 13.17 5.62 1.09
N VAL A 154 11.85 5.67 0.88
CA VAL A 154 10.89 4.78 1.52
C VAL A 154 10.00 4.16 0.45
N ILE A 155 9.88 2.84 0.47
CA ILE A 155 8.87 2.12 -0.30
C ILE A 155 7.77 1.71 0.67
N ASP A 156 6.52 2.04 0.40
CA ASP A 156 5.40 1.63 1.24
C ASP A 156 4.49 0.66 0.48
N LEU A 157 4.14 -0.46 1.11
CA LEU A 157 3.04 -1.32 0.72
C LEU A 157 1.80 -0.94 1.55
N PHE A 158 0.79 -0.39 0.90
CA PHE A 158 -0.50 -0.08 1.49
C PHE A 158 -1.49 -1.18 1.17
N GLU A 159 -2.01 -1.84 2.21
CA GLU A 159 -2.93 -2.96 2.12
C GLU A 159 -4.28 -2.54 2.70
N ASP A 160 -5.33 -2.57 1.86
CA ASP A 160 -6.70 -2.42 2.33
C ASP A 160 -7.25 -3.74 2.82
N LEU A 161 -7.28 -3.88 4.14
CA LEU A 161 -7.71 -5.09 4.82
C LEU A 161 -9.15 -4.98 5.31
N ARG A 162 -9.89 -3.94 4.91
CA ARG A 162 -11.34 -3.91 5.09
C ARG A 162 -11.92 -5.15 4.42
N ASP A 163 -12.71 -5.91 5.17
CA ASP A 163 -13.27 -7.19 4.74
C ASP A 163 -12.29 -8.37 4.65
N SER A 164 -11.08 -8.25 5.20
CA SER A 164 -10.17 -9.40 5.37
C SER A 164 -10.63 -10.29 6.52
N PHE A 165 -10.23 -11.56 6.44
CA PHE A 165 -10.35 -12.52 7.52
C PHE A 165 -9.07 -12.55 8.33
N TYR A 166 -9.12 -13.02 9.57
CA TYR A 166 -7.94 -13.21 10.39
C TYR A 166 -7.91 -14.64 10.91
N ASP A 167 -6.70 -15.14 11.17
CA ASP A 167 -6.53 -16.36 11.96
C ASP A 167 -6.74 -16.08 13.47
N VAL A 168 -6.63 -17.13 14.28
CA VAL A 168 -6.81 -17.11 15.75
C VAL A 168 -5.93 -16.10 16.47
N ASP A 169 -4.81 -15.71 15.88
CA ASP A 169 -3.85 -14.78 16.45
C ASP A 169 -4.14 -13.30 16.16
N PHE A 170 -5.09 -13.00 15.26
CA PHE A 170 -5.40 -11.64 14.79
C PHE A 170 -4.20 -10.87 14.19
N GLN A 171 -3.09 -11.54 13.90
CA GLN A 171 -1.89 -10.94 13.32
C GLN A 171 -1.77 -11.19 11.82
N HIS A 172 -2.36 -12.29 11.34
CA HIS A 172 -2.25 -12.72 9.95
C HIS A 172 -3.59 -12.55 9.22
N PRO A 173 -3.84 -11.36 8.62
CA PRO A 173 -5.01 -11.16 7.78
C PRO A 173 -4.87 -11.99 6.49
N TYR A 174 -5.98 -12.51 5.99
CA TYR A 174 -6.05 -13.20 4.71
C TYR A 174 -7.35 -12.88 3.97
N THR A 175 -7.28 -12.89 2.65
CA THR A 175 -8.41 -12.71 1.75
C THR A 175 -8.84 -14.06 1.16
N LYS A 176 -10.15 -14.29 1.02
CA LYS A 176 -10.69 -15.46 0.31
C LYS A 176 -10.86 -15.10 -1.16
N THR A 177 -9.74 -15.14 -1.87
CA THR A 177 -9.60 -14.63 -3.24
C THR A 177 -10.08 -15.65 -4.28
N ILE A 178 -10.82 -15.17 -5.29
CA ILE A 178 -11.31 -15.95 -6.43
C ILE A 178 -10.55 -15.66 -7.73
N ALA A 179 -9.96 -14.46 -7.84
CA ALA A 179 -9.14 -14.05 -8.98
C ALA A 179 -8.23 -12.88 -8.58
N LYS A 180 -7.12 -12.71 -9.30
CA LYS A 180 -6.16 -11.62 -9.09
C LYS A 180 -5.79 -10.92 -10.39
N LEU A 181 -5.66 -9.60 -10.35
CA LEU A 181 -5.11 -8.80 -11.45
C LEU A 181 -3.76 -8.22 -11.08
N PHE A 182 -2.79 -8.52 -11.93
CA PHE A 182 -1.41 -8.13 -11.76
C PHE A 182 -1.06 -7.08 -12.79
N PRO A 183 -0.47 -5.94 -12.38
CA PRO A 183 0.13 -5.04 -13.33
C PRO A 183 1.31 -5.77 -14.01
N ASP A 184 1.19 -6.01 -15.30
CA ASP A 184 2.23 -6.67 -16.08
C ASP A 184 3.32 -5.66 -16.51
N PHE A 185 4.37 -5.52 -15.69
CA PHE A 185 5.50 -4.62 -15.96
C PHE A 185 6.32 -5.01 -17.20
N LYS A 186 6.22 -6.27 -17.65
CA LYS A 186 6.92 -6.74 -18.86
C LYS A 186 6.19 -6.27 -20.12
N LYS A 187 4.86 -6.12 -20.05
CA LYS A 187 4.07 -5.62 -21.18
C LYS A 187 4.08 -4.09 -21.24
N ARG A 188 4.34 -3.55 -22.44
CA ARG A 188 4.41 -2.09 -22.67
C ARG A 188 3.04 -1.41 -22.78
N ASN A 189 1.95 -2.17 -22.88
CA ASN A 189 0.60 -1.69 -23.20
C ASN A 189 -0.24 -1.29 -21.97
N LYS A 190 0.37 -1.15 -20.78
CA LYS A 190 -0.33 -0.77 -19.53
C LYS A 190 -1.54 -1.66 -19.26
N SER A 191 -1.39 -2.98 -19.36
CA SER A 191 -2.49 -3.92 -19.14
C SER A 191 -2.24 -4.80 -17.93
N TYR A 192 -3.31 -5.07 -17.19
CA TYR A 192 -3.28 -6.13 -16.19
C TYR A 192 -3.24 -7.53 -16.85
N SER A 193 -2.69 -8.50 -16.13
CA SER A 193 -2.77 -9.93 -16.42
C SER A 193 -3.57 -10.63 -15.32
N LEU A 194 -4.40 -11.62 -15.67
CA LEU A 194 -5.24 -12.39 -14.75
C LEU A 194 -4.47 -13.61 -14.20
N ASP A 195 -4.59 -13.88 -12.89
CA ASP A 195 -4.12 -15.11 -12.21
C ASP A 195 -2.67 -15.53 -12.49
N SER A 196 -1.78 -14.54 -12.64
CA SER A 196 -0.33 -14.75 -12.71
C SER A 196 0.23 -15.23 -11.36
N SER A 197 1.26 -16.08 -11.39
CA SER A 197 1.96 -16.57 -10.19
C SER A 197 3.01 -15.60 -9.64
N GLN A 198 3.15 -14.40 -10.20
CA GLN A 198 4.21 -13.43 -9.85
C GLN A 198 3.62 -12.15 -9.23
N GLN A 199 4.25 -11.70 -8.15
CA GLN A 199 3.60 -11.21 -6.93
C GLN A 199 3.69 -9.68 -6.79
N LEU A 200 3.18 -9.09 -5.69
CA LEU A 200 3.54 -7.73 -5.24
C LEU A 200 5.07 -7.51 -5.23
N ASP A 201 5.81 -8.59 -5.01
CA ASP A 201 7.25 -8.65 -5.14
C ASP A 201 7.77 -8.18 -6.50
N ASP A 202 7.01 -8.31 -7.59
CA ASP A 202 7.48 -7.85 -8.90
C ASP A 202 7.64 -6.32 -8.93
N ILE A 203 6.68 -5.58 -8.37
CA ILE A 203 6.74 -4.11 -8.28
C ILE A 203 7.84 -3.70 -7.30
N LEU A 204 7.85 -4.34 -6.13
CA LEU A 204 8.80 -4.04 -5.06
C LEU A 204 10.23 -4.33 -5.51
N ASN A 205 10.48 -5.50 -6.11
CA ASN A 205 11.77 -5.92 -6.65
C ASN A 205 12.19 -5.06 -7.83
N TYR A 206 11.25 -4.68 -8.71
CA TYR A 206 11.53 -3.73 -9.79
C TYR A 206 12.05 -2.40 -9.22
N ILE A 207 11.33 -1.80 -8.26
CA ILE A 207 11.75 -0.55 -7.62
C ILE A 207 13.13 -0.73 -6.96
N LYS A 208 13.32 -1.78 -6.17
CA LYS A 208 14.60 -2.06 -5.50
C LYS A 208 15.76 -2.23 -6.50
N LYS A 209 15.53 -2.91 -7.62
CA LYS A 209 16.53 -3.08 -8.69
C LYS A 209 16.87 -1.75 -9.33
N GLU A 210 15.87 -0.94 -9.67
CA GLU A 210 16.07 0.39 -10.26
C GLU A 210 16.82 1.33 -9.30
N LEU A 211 16.49 1.31 -8.01
CA LEU A 211 17.23 2.05 -6.99
C LEU A 211 18.67 1.55 -6.85
N SER A 212 18.89 0.24 -6.84
CA SER A 212 20.24 -0.35 -6.75
C SER A 212 21.09 -0.03 -7.96
N SER A 213 20.49 0.25 -9.13
CA SER A 213 21.21 0.63 -10.35
C SER A 213 21.75 2.07 -10.35
N ILE A 214 21.37 2.89 -9.36
CA ILE A 214 21.78 4.29 -9.29
C ILE A 214 23.29 4.39 -9.17
N SER A 215 23.89 5.35 -9.88
CA SER A 215 25.32 5.67 -9.81
C SER A 215 26.27 4.51 -10.11
N GLY A 216 25.86 3.55 -10.96
CA GLY A 216 26.69 2.41 -11.37
C GLY A 216 26.61 1.20 -10.43
N GLY A 217 25.70 1.21 -9.45
CA GLY A 217 25.51 0.12 -8.49
C GLY A 217 25.70 0.61 -7.06
N ILE A 218 24.59 0.84 -6.35
CA ILE A 218 24.60 1.07 -4.90
C ILE A 218 24.06 -0.15 -4.18
N GLN A 219 24.74 -0.56 -3.11
CA GLN A 219 24.24 -1.61 -2.24
C GLN A 219 23.21 -1.02 -1.27
N LEU A 220 21.94 -1.41 -1.43
CA LEU A 220 20.86 -1.01 -0.55
C LEU A 220 20.59 -2.11 0.47
N SER A 221 20.51 -1.71 1.74
CA SER A 221 19.96 -2.50 2.84
C SER A 221 18.54 -2.04 3.11
N GLU A 222 17.68 -2.93 3.59
CA GLU A 222 16.31 -2.60 3.95
C GLU A 222 16.06 -2.71 5.46
N ARG A 223 15.30 -1.74 5.99
CA ARG A 223 14.68 -1.85 7.30
C ARG A 223 13.17 -1.85 7.12
N VAL A 224 12.52 -2.86 7.68
CA VAL A 224 11.08 -3.09 7.54
C VAL A 224 10.38 -2.64 8.81
N PHE A 225 9.30 -1.88 8.64
CA PHE A 225 8.40 -1.47 9.70
C PHE A 225 6.97 -1.68 9.25
N THR A 226 6.13 -2.23 10.13
CA THR A 226 4.74 -2.53 9.82
C THR A 226 3.82 -1.82 10.79
N LEU A 227 2.82 -1.13 10.24
CA LEU A 227 1.78 -0.42 10.99
C LEU A 227 0.41 -0.96 10.63
N HIS A 228 -0.39 -1.25 11.64
CA HIS A 228 -1.78 -1.64 11.51
C HIS A 228 -2.68 -0.51 12.04
N PHE A 229 -3.63 -0.07 11.21
CA PHE A 229 -4.57 1.01 11.52
C PHE A 229 -6.00 0.46 11.57
N ILE A 230 -6.47 0.14 12.77
CA ILE A 230 -7.85 -0.31 12.99
C ILE A 230 -8.76 0.90 13.23
N THR A 231 -9.54 1.24 12.21
CA THR A 231 -10.31 2.50 12.16
C THR A 231 -11.61 2.47 12.96
N ASN A 232 -12.08 1.31 13.39
CA ASN A 232 -13.29 1.14 14.19
C ASN A 232 -13.04 0.51 15.56
N MET A 233 -11.84 0.70 16.13
CA MET A 233 -11.43 0.08 17.39
C MET A 233 -12.40 0.36 18.55
N LYS A 234 -12.97 1.56 18.62
CA LYS A 234 -13.98 1.91 19.65
C LYS A 234 -15.21 1.01 19.62
N ASP A 235 -15.63 0.57 18.43
CA ASP A 235 -16.77 -0.35 18.29
C ASP A 235 -16.34 -1.79 18.52
N MET A 236 -15.12 -2.17 18.08
CA MET A 236 -14.55 -3.49 18.35
C MET A 236 -14.46 -3.77 19.86
N ASN A 237 -14.00 -2.80 20.65
CA ASN A 237 -13.88 -2.89 22.11
C ASN A 237 -15.21 -3.09 22.85
N LYS A 238 -16.36 -2.84 22.19
CA LYS A 238 -17.69 -3.11 22.78
C LYS A 238 -18.07 -4.59 22.71
N LEU A 239 -17.46 -5.37 21.83
CA LEU A 239 -17.80 -6.77 21.62
C LEU A 239 -17.35 -7.62 22.82
N GLU A 240 -18.26 -8.46 23.34
CA GLU A 240 -18.00 -9.34 24.50
C GLU A 240 -16.81 -10.27 24.31
N PHE A 241 -16.47 -10.61 23.07
CA PHE A 241 -15.29 -11.38 22.68
C PHE A 241 -13.99 -10.74 23.21
N PHE A 242 -13.74 -9.45 22.93
CA PHE A 242 -12.52 -8.76 23.38
C PHE A 242 -12.49 -8.59 24.91
N LYS A 243 -13.65 -8.50 25.57
CA LYS A 243 -13.75 -8.33 27.03
C LYS A 243 -13.51 -9.63 27.81
N LYS A 244 -14.10 -10.74 27.37
CA LYS A 244 -14.03 -12.02 28.10
C LYS A 244 -12.73 -12.76 27.86
N ASP A 245 -12.23 -12.66 26.63
CA ASP A 245 -11.14 -13.52 26.17
C ASP A 245 -9.77 -12.82 26.27
N LYS A 246 -9.73 -11.62 26.87
CA LYS A 246 -8.52 -10.83 27.16
C LYS A 246 -7.61 -10.64 25.93
N LEU A 247 -8.18 -10.67 24.73
CA LEU A 247 -7.53 -10.20 23.54
C LEU A 247 -7.50 -8.68 23.65
N TYR A 248 -6.47 -8.16 24.34
CA TYR A 248 -6.21 -6.73 24.40
C TYR A 248 -5.51 -6.35 23.10
N THR A 249 -6.17 -5.56 22.28
CA THR A 249 -5.55 -4.84 21.16
C THR A 249 -5.10 -3.46 21.59
#